data_AF-A0A937Q4R9-F1
#
_entry.id   AF-A0A937Q4R9-F1
#
_cell.length_a   1.000
_cell.length_b   1.000
_cell.length_c   1.000
_cell.angle_alpha   90.00
_cell.angle_beta   90.00
_cell.angle_gamma   90.00
#
_symmetry.space_group_name_H-M   'P 1'
#
loop_
_entity.id
_entity.type
_entity.pdbx_description
1 polymer ?
#
loop_
_entity_poly.entity_id
_entity_poly.type
_entity_poly.pdbx_seq_one_letter_code
_entity_poly.pdbx_strand_id
1 'polypeptide(L)' 'MSGTLGFLGGYNLLSIEGKGQELFNIDTGQSEQYNQQYELKISSIIPLGISAKPQITINQIITAKRL' A
#
# COMPACT_ATOMS: atom_id res chain seq x y z
N MET A 1 20.06 6.97 9.92
CA MET A 1 18.59 7.13 9.74
C MET A 1 18.36 8.47 9.07
N SER A 2 18.03 8.50 7.79
CA SER A 2 17.72 9.73 7.04
C SER A 2 16.41 9.56 6.29
N GLY A 3 15.66 10.65 6.13
CA GLY A 3 14.35 10.68 5.48
C GLY A 3 13.16 10.70 6.44
N THR A 4 12.02 11.17 5.94
CA THR A 4 10.77 11.46 6.70
C THR A 4 10.21 10.26 7.46
N LEU A 5 10.48 9.04 6.98
CA LEU A 5 10.05 7.79 7.63
C LEU A 5 11.10 7.22 8.58
N GLY A 6 12.37 7.66 8.47
CA GLY A 6 13.47 7.09 9.24
C GLY A 6 13.41 7.35 10.75
N PHE A 7 12.59 8.31 11.19
CA PHE A 7 12.32 8.61 12.60
C PHE A 7 11.01 8.03 13.10
N LEU A 8 10.23 7.37 12.24
CA LEU A 8 9.00 6.69 12.60
C LEU A 8 9.32 5.22 12.88
N GLY A 9 8.64 4.65 13.87
CA GLY A 9 8.73 3.24 14.22
C GLY A 9 7.36 2.67 14.57
N GLY A 10 7.33 1.39 14.95
CA GLY A 10 6.10 0.73 15.43
C GLY A 10 4.93 0.86 14.44
N TYR A 11 5.19 0.63 13.15
CA TYR A 11 4.17 0.69 12.12
C TYR A 11 3.09 -0.35 12.37
N ASN A 12 1.83 0.10 12.37
CA ASN A 12 0.68 -0.78 12.47
C ASN A 12 -0.32 -0.45 11.36
N LEU A 13 -0.68 -1.47 10.59
CA LEU A 13 -1.64 -1.36 9.49
C LEU A 13 -3.05 -1.11 10.07
N LEU A 14 -3.72 -0.06 9.60
CA LEU A 14 -5.07 0.29 10.02
C LEU A 14 -6.11 -0.22 9.04
N SER A 15 -5.92 0.06 7.75
CA SER A 15 -6.80 -0.43 6.69
C SER A 15 -6.08 -0.56 5.36
N ILE A 16 -6.61 -1.44 4.52
CA ILE A 16 -6.31 -1.53 3.09
C ILE A 16 -7.64 -1.49 2.38
N GLU A 17 -7.80 -0.49 1.52
CA GLU A 17 -8.96 -0.34 0.65
C GLU A 17 -8.46 -0.35 -0.78
N GLY A 18 -9.17 -1.05 -1.65
CA GLY A 18 -8.70 -1.26 -3.02
C GLY A 18 -9.82 -1.37 -4.01
N LYS A 19 -9.50 -0.98 -5.25
CA LYS A 19 -10.32 -1.22 -6.43
C LYS A 19 -9.43 -1.49 -7.62
N GLY A 20 -9.93 -2.24 -8.57
CA GLY A 20 -9.17 -2.48 -9.78
C GLY A 20 -9.95 -3.23 -10.83
N GLN A 21 -9.24 -3.49 -11.92
CA GLN A 21 -9.75 -4.20 -13.07
C GLN A 21 -8.74 -5.26 -13.46
N GLU A 22 -9.27 -6.40 -13.87
CA GLU A 22 -8.50 -7.53 -14.37
C GLU A 22 -9.05 -7.91 -15.74
N LEU A 23 -8.15 -8.03 -16.71
CA LEU A 23 -8.41 -8.64 -17.99
C LEU A 23 -8.06 -10.12 -17.87
N PHE A 24 -9.08 -10.96 -17.85
CA PHE A 24 -8.95 -12.40 -17.71
C PHE A 24 -9.36 -13.10 -19.01
N ASN A 25 -8.49 -13.98 -19.51
CA ASN A 25 -8.77 -14.84 -20.65
C ASN A 25 -9.46 -16.11 -20.16
N ILE A 26 -10.74 -16.26 -20.50
CA ILE A 26 -11.57 -17.38 -20.07
C ILE A 26 -11.14 -18.68 -20.77
N ASP A 27 -10.70 -18.62 -22.03
CA ASP A 27 -10.31 -19.80 -22.81
C ASP A 27 -9.02 -20.43 -22.29
N THR A 28 -8.05 -19.60 -21.89
CA THR A 28 -6.76 -20.06 -21.33
C THR A 28 -6.78 -20.15 -19.80
N GLY A 29 -7.82 -19.61 -19.15
CA GLY A 29 -7.96 -19.54 -17.70
C GLY A 29 -6.90 -18.67 -17.02
N GLN A 30 -6.40 -17.64 -17.71
CA GLN A 30 -5.23 -16.87 -17.27
C GLN A 30 -5.49 -15.36 -17.28
N SER A 31 -4.86 -14.67 -16.32
CA SER A 31 -4.86 -13.21 -16.26
C SER A 31 -3.88 -12.65 -17.29
N GLU A 32 -4.35 -11.72 -18.13
CA GLU A 32 -3.53 -11.07 -19.16
C GLU A 32 -2.98 -9.73 -18.66
N GLN A 33 -3.78 -9.01 -17.89
CA GLN A 33 -3.41 -7.71 -17.34
C GLN A 33 -4.25 -7.43 -16.11
N TYR A 34 -3.67 -6.80 -15.10
CA TYR A 34 -4.44 -6.18 -14.03
C TYR A 34 -3.91 -4.79 -13.70
N ASN A 35 -4.83 -3.91 -13.31
CA ASN A 35 -4.54 -2.59 -12.77
C ASN A 35 -5.32 -2.44 -11.47
N GLN A 36 -4.59 -2.34 -10.36
CA GLN A 36 -5.13 -2.29 -9.01
C GLN A 36 -4.67 -1.01 -8.33
N GLN A 37 -5.61 -0.31 -7.71
CA GLN A 37 -5.37 0.90 -6.92
C GLN A 37 -5.68 0.58 -5.46
N TYR A 38 -4.71 0.82 -4.59
CA TYR A 38 -4.83 0.60 -3.16
C TYR A 38 -4.55 1.89 -2.39
N GLU A 39 -5.38 2.15 -1.39
CA GLU A 39 -5.11 3.08 -0.31
C GLU A 39 -4.79 2.27 0.95
N LEU A 40 -3.61 2.50 1.53
CA LEU A 40 -3.20 1.90 2.78
C LEU A 40 -3.14 3.00 3.85
N LYS A 41 -3.80 2.77 4.97
CA LYS A 41 -3.68 3.62 6.16
C LYS A 41 -2.81 2.91 7.19
N ILE A 42 -1.75 3.57 7.65
CA ILE A 42 -0.77 3.04 8.60
C ILE A 42 -0.65 4.02 9.75
N SER A 43 -0.64 3.53 10.98
CA SER A 43 -0.23 4.30 12.16
C SER A 43 1.24 4.03 12.48
N SER A 44 1.91 5.00 13.08
CA SER A 44 3.26 4.82 13.60
C SER A 44 3.43 5.54 14.94
N ILE A 45 4.60 5.37 15.54
CA ILE A 45 5.02 6.06 16.76
C ILE A 45 6.34 6.80 16.51
N ILE A 46 6.55 7.86 17.30
CA ILE A 46 7.84 8.57 17.36
C ILE A 46 8.60 8.07 18.59
N PRO A 47 9.76 7.40 18.45
CA PRO A 47 10.49 6.81 19.56
C PRO A 47 11.27 7.84 20.42
N LEU A 48 11.04 9.14 20.23
CA LEU A 48 11.76 10.23 20.91
C LEU A 48 11.04 10.74 22.18
N GLY A 49 10.12 9.96 22.75
CA GLY A 49 9.35 10.35 23.94
C GLY A 49 8.31 11.44 23.70
N ILE A 50 8.00 11.75 22.43
CA ILE A 50 6.98 12.72 22.04
C ILE A 50 5.65 11.99 21.87
N SER A 51 4.58 12.46 22.53
CA SER A 51 3.24 11.90 22.39
C SER A 51 2.58 12.39 21.09
N ALA A 52 3.09 11.92 19.95
CA ALA A 52 2.47 12.07 18.64
C ALA A 52 2.15 10.69 18.06
N LYS A 53 1.04 10.59 17.34
CA LYS A 53 0.59 9.36 16.65
C LYS A 53 0.48 9.63 15.16
N PRO A 54 1.59 9.60 14.40
CA PRO A 54 1.55 9.88 12.98
C PRO A 54 0.67 8.87 12.26
N GLN A 55 -0.05 9.36 11.25
CA GLN A 55 -0.80 8.55 10.31
C GLN A 55 -0.20 8.74 8.91
N ILE A 56 0.04 7.63 8.24
CA ILE A 56 0.65 7.55 6.92
C ILE A 56 -0.41 6.97 5.99
N THR A 57 -0.71 7.69 4.91
CA THR A 57 -1.55 7.19 3.82
C THR A 57 -0.66 6.90 2.61
N ILE A 58 -0.69 5.66 2.12
CA ILE A 58 0.03 5.25 0.91
C ILE A 58 -1.00 4.97 -0.18
N ASN A 59 -0.93 5.74 -1.26
CA ASN A 59 -1.70 5.49 -2.47
C ASN A 59 -0.79 4.77 -3.47
N GLN A 60 -1.14 3.53 -3.81
CA GLN A 60 -0.35 2.68 -4.69
C GLN A 60 -1.17 2.25 -5.91
N ILE A 61 -0.55 2.34 -7.08
CA ILE A 61 -1.08 1.78 -8.32
C ILE A 61 -0.16 0.63 -8.72
N ILE A 62 -0.72 -0.57 -8.85
CA ILE A 62 -0.03 -1.77 -9.30
C ILE A 62 -0.58 -2.13 -10.67
N THR A 63 0.29 -2.12 -11.68
CA THR A 63 -0.04 -2.58 -13.03
C THR A 63 0.88 -3.74 -13.38
N ALA A 64 0.30 -4.86 -13.79
CA ALA A 64 1.04 -5.97 -14.35
C ALA A 64 0.43 -6.35 -15.69
N LYS A 65 1.30 -6.78 -16.60
CA LYS A 65 0.94 -7.30 -17.91
C LYS A 65 1.70 -8.59 -18.12
N ARG A 66 1.04 -9.55 -18.74
CA ARG A 66 1.69 -10.74 -19.24
C ARG A 66 2.70 -10.36 -20.34
N LEU A 67 3.89 -10.92 -20.25
CA LEU A 67 4.97 -10.77 -21.23
C LEU A 67 4.80 -11.74 -22.40
#